data_AF-X0UAT1-F1
#
_entry.id   AF-X0UAT1-F1
#
_cell.length_a   1.000
_cell.length_b   1.000
_cell.length_c   1.000
_cell.angle_alpha   90.00
_cell.angle_beta   90.00
_cell.angle_gamma   90.00
#
_symmetry.space_group_name_H-M   'P 1'
#
loop_
_entity.id
_entity.type
_entity.pdbx_description
1 polymer ?
#
loop_
_entity_poly.entity_id
_entity_poly.type
_entity_poly.pdbx_seq_one_letter_code
_entity_poly.pdbx_strand_id
1 'polypeptide(L)'
;GLVYQKKGELKRALVSLEKSLTIAEEIGNIWNITSVLGSMIMFYIEQKDQDNAQKYLKLLKQYKEQYSYQFTKTTARLCEALILKMSTRTRNRAKAEELLKQIIEEEIGLGQFTLLALINLCDLLLGELRITNDIEVVDELKLFINQLINIAEKTNSSWILTETYLLQAKLSLITFKIKKAQRFLIQAQQIAKRFNLNQLTMRITNEQEDLLKKLDIWERLKEAGAPMAERFELARLDDQIVGMVQNLTTLKPQVTEEKISVSKEKRICI
;
A
#
# COMPACT_ATOMS: atom_id res chain seq x y z
N GLY A 1 -0.85 -16.78 8.73
CA GLY A 1 0.01 -16.37 7.59
C GLY A 1 0.55 -14.99 7.81
N LEU A 2 -0.28 -13.96 7.54
CA LEU A 2 0.11 -12.54 7.49
C LEU A 2 0.82 -12.00 8.75
N VAL A 3 0.43 -12.45 9.95
CA VAL A 3 1.12 -12.04 11.20
C VAL A 3 2.56 -12.56 11.26
N TYR A 4 2.79 -13.82 10.88
CA TYR A 4 4.15 -14.40 10.83
C TYR A 4 5.02 -13.72 9.78
N GLN A 5 4.42 -13.33 8.64
CA GLN A 5 5.10 -12.56 7.60
C GLN A 5 5.64 -11.23 8.16
N LYS A 6 4.86 -10.48 8.95
CA LYS A 6 5.36 -9.26 9.61
C LYS A 6 6.51 -9.48 10.58
N LYS A 7 6.58 -10.66 11.19
CA LYS A 7 7.67 -11.03 12.09
C LYS A 7 8.91 -11.53 11.34
N GLY A 8 8.88 -11.58 10.01
CA GLY A 8 9.94 -12.21 9.20
C GLY A 8 9.96 -13.75 9.31
N GLU A 9 8.94 -14.36 9.92
CA GLU A 9 8.84 -15.81 10.10
C GLU A 9 8.25 -16.48 8.84
N LEU A 10 8.95 -16.31 7.71
CA LEU A 10 8.47 -16.67 6.37
C LEU A 10 7.99 -18.12 6.25
N LYS A 11 8.75 -19.07 6.81
CA LYS A 11 8.37 -20.51 6.80
C LYS A 11 7.04 -20.75 7.52
N ARG A 12 6.84 -20.13 8.68
CA ARG A 12 5.58 -20.27 9.46
C ARG A 12 4.42 -19.56 8.77
N ALA A 13 4.70 -18.45 8.08
CA ALA A 13 3.70 -17.75 7.28
C ALA A 13 3.15 -18.68 6.19
N LEU A 14 4.02 -19.31 5.41
CA LEU A 14 3.65 -20.25 4.35
C LEU A 14 2.90 -21.47 4.88
N VAL A 15 3.44 -22.17 5.88
CA VAL A 15 2.77 -23.34 6.49
C VAL A 15 1.35 -22.99 6.96
N SER A 16 1.16 -21.78 7.49
CA SER A 16 -0.17 -21.32 7.93
C SER A 16 -1.10 -21.03 6.74
N LEU A 17 -0.57 -20.46 5.64
CA LEU A 17 -1.36 -20.17 4.45
C LEU A 17 -1.75 -21.46 3.73
N GLU A 18 -0.83 -22.41 3.60
CA GLU A 18 -1.08 -23.73 3.00
C GLU A 18 -2.16 -24.49 3.77
N LYS A 19 -2.06 -24.57 5.10
CA LYS A 19 -3.11 -25.18 5.94
C LYS A 19 -4.46 -24.50 5.75
N SER A 20 -4.47 -23.17 5.66
CA SER A 20 -5.70 -22.41 5.43
C SER A 20 -6.31 -22.68 4.06
N LEU A 21 -5.48 -22.88 3.04
CA LEU A 21 -5.93 -23.22 1.69
C LEU A 21 -6.59 -24.60 1.69
N THR A 22 -5.94 -25.60 2.27
CA THR A 22 -6.46 -26.97 2.37
C THR A 22 -7.81 -27.00 3.07
N ILE A 23 -7.94 -26.34 4.24
CA ILE A 23 -9.23 -26.27 4.96
C ILE A 23 -10.30 -25.58 4.11
N ALA A 24 -9.95 -24.49 3.41
CA ALA A 24 -10.89 -23.75 2.58
C ALA A 24 -11.37 -24.57 1.37
N GLU A 25 -10.49 -25.39 0.78
CA GLU A 25 -10.81 -26.34 -0.29
C GLU A 25 -11.72 -27.46 0.21
N GLU A 26 -11.42 -28.06 1.37
CA GLU A 26 -12.23 -29.14 1.97
C GLU A 26 -13.67 -28.71 2.25
N ILE A 27 -13.87 -27.47 2.72
CA ILE A 27 -15.21 -26.93 3.00
C ILE A 27 -15.85 -26.24 1.78
N GLY A 28 -15.17 -26.20 0.63
CA GLY A 28 -15.67 -25.58 -0.59
C GLY A 28 -15.89 -24.06 -0.50
N ASN A 29 -15.20 -23.36 0.39
CA ASN A 29 -15.41 -21.91 0.60
C ASN A 29 -14.54 -21.09 -0.38
N ILE A 30 -15.14 -20.75 -1.53
CA ILE A 30 -14.45 -20.03 -2.62
C ILE A 30 -13.93 -18.66 -2.20
N TRP A 31 -14.63 -17.97 -1.29
CA TRP A 31 -14.21 -16.67 -0.79
C TRP A 31 -12.91 -16.78 0.02
N ASN A 32 -12.81 -17.79 0.90
CA ASN A 32 -11.60 -18.09 1.66
C ASN A 32 -10.47 -18.56 0.74
N ILE A 33 -10.74 -19.46 -0.20
CA ILE A 33 -9.75 -19.92 -1.19
C ILE A 33 -9.16 -18.72 -1.94
N THR A 34 -10.02 -17.86 -2.48
CA THR A 34 -9.60 -16.64 -3.20
C THR A 34 -8.72 -15.74 -2.33
N SER A 35 -9.12 -15.52 -1.07
CA SER A 35 -8.39 -14.66 -0.13
C SER A 35 -7.02 -15.23 0.25
N VAL A 36 -6.94 -16.55 0.47
CA VAL A 36 -5.69 -17.24 0.79
C VAL A 36 -4.75 -17.23 -0.42
N LEU A 37 -5.24 -17.54 -1.62
CA LEU A 37 -4.45 -17.49 -2.86
C LEU A 37 -3.92 -16.09 -3.12
N GLY A 38 -4.75 -15.05 -2.98
CA GLY A 38 -4.31 -13.65 -3.10
C GLY A 38 -3.20 -13.31 -2.09
N SER A 39 -3.36 -13.76 -0.84
CA SER A 39 -2.34 -13.56 0.20
C SER A 39 -1.03 -14.28 -0.10
N MET A 40 -1.09 -15.50 -0.63
CA MET A 40 0.11 -16.25 -1.06
C MET A 40 0.80 -15.56 -2.23
N ILE A 41 0.06 -15.07 -3.21
CA ILE A 41 0.63 -14.33 -4.35
C ILE A 41 1.35 -13.07 -3.84
N MET A 42 0.70 -12.27 -2.99
CA MET A 42 1.33 -11.07 -2.40
C MET A 42 2.59 -11.41 -1.60
N PHE A 43 2.56 -12.51 -0.83
CA PHE A 43 3.73 -13.01 -0.11
C PHE A 43 4.91 -13.28 -1.06
N TYR A 44 4.68 -14.00 -2.17
CA TYR A 44 5.76 -14.30 -3.12
C TYR A 44 6.23 -13.07 -3.90
N ILE A 45 5.35 -12.10 -4.17
CA ILE A 45 5.71 -10.80 -4.75
C ILE A 45 6.68 -10.05 -3.83
N GLU A 46 6.40 -9.98 -2.52
CA GLU A 46 7.29 -9.34 -1.53
C GLU A 46 8.66 -10.01 -1.46
N GLN A 47 8.70 -11.34 -1.64
CA GLN A 47 9.93 -12.12 -1.70
C GLN A 47 10.65 -12.05 -3.06
N LYS A 48 10.11 -11.30 -4.03
CA LYS A 48 10.59 -11.25 -5.42
C LYS A 48 10.63 -12.61 -6.12
N ASP A 49 9.83 -13.57 -5.65
CA ASP A 49 9.72 -14.91 -6.20
C ASP A 49 8.58 -14.95 -7.23
N GLN A 50 8.93 -14.57 -8.46
CA GLN A 50 7.96 -14.44 -9.54
C GLN A 50 7.37 -15.80 -9.97
N ASP A 51 8.16 -16.87 -9.91
CA ASP A 51 7.74 -18.20 -10.38
C ASP A 51 6.62 -18.75 -9.50
N ASN A 52 6.79 -18.69 -8.18
CA ASN A 52 5.72 -19.09 -7.25
C ASN A 52 4.51 -18.16 -7.34
N ALA A 53 4.71 -16.85 -7.44
CA ALA A 53 3.59 -15.91 -7.62
C ALA A 53 2.76 -16.25 -8.87
N GLN A 54 3.40 -16.58 -10.00
CA GLN A 54 2.72 -17.00 -11.23
C GLN A 54 2.01 -18.35 -11.08
N LYS A 55 2.61 -19.31 -10.36
CA LYS A 55 1.98 -20.61 -10.08
C LYS A 55 0.64 -20.43 -9.34
N TYR A 56 0.62 -19.65 -8.27
CA TYR A 56 -0.63 -19.40 -7.52
C TYR A 56 -1.61 -18.50 -8.29
N LEU A 57 -1.12 -17.57 -9.12
CA LEU A 57 -2.00 -16.81 -10.02
C LEU A 57 -2.72 -17.73 -11.02
N LYS A 58 -2.03 -18.73 -11.57
CA LYS A 58 -2.66 -19.71 -12.48
C LYS A 58 -3.79 -20.46 -11.78
N LEU A 59 -3.57 -20.91 -10.55
CA LEU A 59 -4.59 -21.57 -9.74
C LEU A 59 -5.78 -20.64 -9.47
N LEU A 60 -5.52 -19.39 -9.06
CA LEU A 60 -6.57 -18.40 -8.84
C LEU A 60 -7.40 -18.11 -10.10
N LYS A 61 -6.77 -18.11 -11.29
CA LYS A 61 -7.48 -17.96 -12.58
C LYS A 61 -8.40 -19.14 -12.89
N GLN A 62 -8.02 -20.37 -12.52
CA GLN A 62 -8.91 -21.54 -12.65
C GLN A 62 -10.16 -21.39 -11.79
N TYR A 63 -10.02 -20.96 -10.52
CA TYR A 63 -11.17 -20.65 -9.66
C TYR A 63 -12.04 -19.52 -10.22
N LYS A 64 -11.42 -18.49 -10.80
CA LYS A 64 -12.13 -17.40 -11.48
C LYS A 64 -13.00 -17.91 -12.63
N GLU A 65 -12.48 -18.81 -13.45
CA GLU A 65 -13.20 -19.41 -14.58
C GLU A 65 -14.37 -20.29 -14.10
N GLN A 66 -14.17 -21.04 -13.02
CA GLN A 66 -15.18 -21.97 -12.51
C GLN A 66 -16.34 -21.26 -11.78
N TYR A 67 -16.06 -20.24 -10.97
CA TYR A 67 -17.06 -19.66 -10.06
C TYR A 67 -17.46 -18.21 -10.39
N SER A 68 -16.71 -17.50 -11.24
CA SER A 68 -17.04 -16.19 -11.81
C SER A 68 -17.51 -15.09 -10.83
N TYR A 69 -17.19 -15.20 -9.53
CA TYR A 69 -17.52 -14.19 -8.53
C TYR A 69 -16.72 -12.90 -8.72
N GLN A 70 -17.35 -11.75 -8.48
CA GLN A 70 -16.69 -10.44 -8.63
C GLN A 70 -15.43 -10.33 -7.76
N PHE A 71 -15.50 -10.77 -6.50
CA PHE A 71 -14.35 -10.79 -5.60
C PHE A 71 -13.16 -11.58 -6.17
N THR A 72 -13.41 -12.75 -6.75
CA THR A 72 -12.37 -13.57 -7.38
C THR A 72 -11.83 -12.93 -8.65
N LYS A 73 -12.68 -12.28 -9.45
CA LYS A 73 -12.27 -11.53 -10.64
C LYS A 73 -11.36 -10.35 -10.26
N THR A 74 -11.76 -9.50 -9.31
CA THR A 74 -10.94 -8.38 -8.85
C THR A 74 -9.62 -8.89 -8.26
N THR A 75 -9.67 -9.91 -7.39
CA THR A 75 -8.45 -10.45 -6.75
C THR A 75 -7.46 -10.98 -7.80
N ALA A 76 -7.95 -11.73 -8.79
CA ALA A 76 -7.12 -12.24 -9.88
C ALA A 76 -6.52 -11.10 -10.72
N ARG A 77 -7.32 -10.08 -11.05
CA ARG A 77 -6.87 -8.90 -11.81
C ARG A 77 -5.79 -8.13 -11.05
N LEU A 78 -6.00 -7.89 -9.75
CA LEU A 78 -5.02 -7.20 -8.92
C LEU A 78 -3.71 -7.98 -8.84
N CYS A 79 -3.78 -9.28 -8.52
CA CYS A 79 -2.59 -10.14 -8.44
C CYS A 79 -1.81 -10.18 -9.75
N GLU A 80 -2.51 -10.27 -10.88
CA GLU A 80 -1.90 -10.21 -12.21
C GLU A 80 -1.19 -8.87 -12.46
N ALA A 81 -1.85 -7.75 -12.15
CA ALA A 81 -1.24 -6.44 -12.28
C ALA A 81 0.03 -6.29 -11.42
N LEU A 82 -0.01 -6.76 -10.17
CA LEU A 82 1.14 -6.68 -9.28
C LEU A 82 2.32 -7.55 -9.74
N ILE A 83 2.08 -8.74 -10.29
CA ILE A 83 3.13 -9.58 -10.90
C ILE A 83 3.71 -8.88 -12.13
N LEU A 84 2.86 -8.31 -12.99
CA LEU A 84 3.31 -7.60 -14.20
C LEU A 84 4.13 -6.35 -13.88
N LYS A 85 3.80 -5.65 -12.78
CA LYS A 85 4.55 -4.49 -12.29
C LYS A 85 5.99 -4.83 -11.88
N MET A 86 6.25 -6.05 -11.38
CA MET A 86 7.60 -6.49 -11.01
C MET A 86 8.54 -6.60 -12.22
N SER A 87 7.99 -6.79 -13.42
CA SER A 87 8.78 -6.87 -14.65
C SER A 87 9.45 -5.54 -14.97
N THR A 88 10.67 -5.62 -15.51
CA THR A 88 11.41 -4.47 -16.05
C THR A 88 10.92 -4.04 -17.44
N ARG A 89 10.22 -4.91 -18.16
CA ARG A 89 9.69 -4.62 -19.50
C ARG A 89 8.56 -3.60 -19.46
N THR A 90 8.69 -2.50 -20.22
CA THR A 90 7.70 -1.43 -20.33
C THR A 90 6.30 -1.94 -20.68
N ARG A 91 6.19 -2.86 -21.65
CA ARG A 91 4.90 -3.45 -22.05
C ARG A 91 4.15 -4.10 -20.88
N ASN A 92 4.87 -4.79 -19.98
CA ASN A 92 4.25 -5.45 -18.83
C ASN A 92 3.78 -4.41 -17.81
N ARG A 93 4.57 -3.37 -17.57
CA ARG A 93 4.20 -2.27 -16.67
C ARG A 93 2.99 -1.49 -17.17
N ALA A 94 2.94 -1.18 -18.46
CA ALA A 94 1.77 -0.57 -19.09
C ALA A 94 0.52 -1.45 -18.95
N LYS A 95 0.67 -2.77 -19.09
CA LYS A 95 -0.45 -3.69 -18.88
C LYS A 95 -0.87 -3.75 -17.41
N ALA A 96 0.06 -3.71 -16.47
CA ALA A 96 -0.24 -3.61 -15.05
C ALA A 96 -1.07 -2.35 -14.75
N GLU A 97 -0.65 -1.21 -15.29
CA GLU A 97 -1.34 0.06 -15.14
C GLU A 97 -2.79 0.01 -15.67
N GLU A 98 -2.99 -0.53 -16.88
CA GLU A 98 -4.32 -0.72 -17.47
C GLU A 98 -5.24 -1.56 -16.56
N LEU A 99 -4.72 -2.67 -16.02
CA LEU A 99 -5.48 -3.54 -15.13
C LEU A 99 -5.83 -2.85 -13.80
N LEU A 100 -4.93 -2.02 -13.26
CA LEU A 100 -5.20 -1.26 -12.03
C LEU A 100 -6.22 -0.15 -12.26
N LYS A 101 -6.18 0.54 -13.42
CA LYS A 101 -7.19 1.52 -13.83
C LYS A 101 -8.57 0.86 -13.94
N GLN A 102 -8.66 -0.33 -14.55
CA GLN A 102 -9.91 -1.11 -14.60
C GLN A 102 -10.47 -1.45 -13.21
N ILE A 103 -9.62 -1.75 -12.21
CA ILE A 103 -10.10 -2.02 -10.84
C ILE A 103 -10.78 -0.79 -10.25
N ILE A 104 -10.20 0.39 -10.47
CA ILE A 104 -10.73 1.66 -9.95
C ILE A 104 -12.06 2.03 -10.62
N GLU A 105 -12.18 1.76 -11.92
CA GLU A 105 -13.40 2.02 -12.69
C GLU A 105 -14.55 1.07 -12.33
N GLU A 106 -14.25 -0.24 -12.16
CA GLU A 106 -15.25 -1.26 -11.86
C GLU A 106 -15.68 -1.25 -10.38
N GLU A 107 -14.76 -0.96 -9.46
CA GLU A 107 -15.07 -0.86 -8.03
C GLU A 107 -15.41 0.59 -7.65
N ILE A 108 -16.63 1.02 -8.00
CA ILE A 108 -17.22 2.30 -7.56
C ILE A 108 -17.40 2.36 -6.00
N GLY A 109 -17.07 1.28 -5.28
CA GLY A 109 -17.12 1.17 -3.81
C GLY A 109 -15.79 1.48 -3.11
N LEU A 110 -15.88 1.98 -1.87
CA LEU A 110 -14.75 2.33 -1.00
C LEU A 110 -14.06 1.08 -0.41
N GLY A 111 -13.37 0.30 -1.25
CA GLY A 111 -12.76 -0.97 -0.88
C GLY A 111 -11.24 -0.95 -0.68
N GLN A 112 -10.72 -1.97 0.01
CA GLN A 112 -9.27 -2.20 0.16
C GLN A 112 -8.55 -2.37 -1.19
N PHE A 113 -9.21 -2.98 -2.18
CA PHE A 113 -8.66 -3.19 -3.51
C PHE A 113 -8.48 -1.88 -4.29
N THR A 114 -9.44 -0.95 -4.24
CA THR A 114 -9.30 0.39 -4.82
C THR A 114 -8.10 1.14 -4.24
N LEU A 115 -7.91 1.09 -2.91
CA LEU A 115 -6.74 1.69 -2.25
C LEU A 115 -5.42 1.07 -2.72
N LEU A 116 -5.37 -0.26 -2.80
CA LEU A 116 -4.19 -0.98 -3.31
C LEU A 116 -3.92 -0.63 -4.78
N ALA A 117 -4.97 -0.55 -5.61
CA ALA A 117 -4.83 -0.22 -7.02
C ALA A 117 -4.26 1.20 -7.20
N LEU A 118 -4.84 2.19 -6.52
CA LEU A 118 -4.38 3.57 -6.55
C LEU A 118 -2.94 3.74 -6.08
N ILE A 119 -2.53 3.08 -4.98
CA ILE A 119 -1.16 3.17 -4.49
C ILE A 119 -0.18 2.51 -5.45
N ASN A 120 -0.55 1.39 -6.07
CA ASN A 120 0.31 0.73 -7.06
C ASN A 120 0.40 1.50 -8.38
N LEU A 121 -0.64 2.24 -8.78
CA LEU A 121 -0.56 3.20 -9.87
C LEU A 121 0.39 4.35 -9.54
N CYS A 122 0.28 4.91 -8.33
CA CYS A 122 1.23 5.92 -7.87
C CYS A 122 2.67 5.40 -7.93
N ASP A 123 2.92 4.16 -7.50
CA ASP A 123 4.26 3.55 -7.58
C ASP A 123 4.77 3.41 -9.02
N LEU A 124 3.93 2.94 -9.95
CA LEU A 124 4.28 2.85 -11.37
C LEU A 124 4.66 4.22 -11.96
N LEU A 125 3.83 5.23 -11.73
CA LEU A 125 4.05 6.60 -12.23
C LEU A 125 5.26 7.27 -11.56
N LEU A 126 5.51 7.00 -10.27
CA LEU A 126 6.73 7.46 -9.61
C LEU A 126 7.97 6.83 -10.24
N GLY A 127 7.90 5.53 -10.57
CA GLY A 127 8.96 4.84 -11.30
C GLY A 127 9.20 5.43 -12.69
N GLU A 128 8.14 5.79 -13.41
CA GLU A 128 8.23 6.49 -14.69
C GLU A 128 8.89 7.86 -14.54
N LEU A 129 8.35 8.71 -13.66
CA LEU A 129 8.88 10.05 -13.35
C LEU A 129 10.38 10.02 -13.01
N ARG A 130 10.80 9.01 -12.23
CA ARG A 130 12.21 8.83 -11.85
C ARG A 130 13.12 8.59 -13.06
N ILE A 131 12.65 7.82 -14.03
CA ILE A 131 13.44 7.41 -15.20
C ILE A 131 13.38 8.49 -16.30
N THR A 132 12.19 9.00 -16.61
CA THR A 132 11.96 9.90 -17.74
C THR A 132 12.23 11.36 -17.40
N ASN A 133 12.23 11.73 -16.12
CA ASN A 133 12.24 13.12 -15.64
C ASN A 133 11.03 13.94 -16.11
N ASP A 134 10.00 13.29 -16.67
CA ASP A 134 8.84 13.96 -17.23
C ASP A 134 7.93 14.49 -16.12
N ILE A 135 7.91 15.81 -15.98
CA ILE A 135 7.14 16.49 -14.94
C ILE A 135 5.63 16.40 -15.18
N GLU A 136 5.17 16.10 -16.40
CA GLU A 136 3.74 15.96 -16.72
C GLU A 136 3.10 14.80 -15.95
N VAL A 137 3.88 13.74 -15.67
CA VAL A 137 3.49 12.60 -14.84
C VAL A 137 3.05 13.03 -13.43
N VAL A 138 3.53 14.18 -12.93
CA VAL A 138 3.16 14.71 -11.61
C VAL A 138 1.68 15.12 -11.57
N ASP A 139 1.10 15.56 -12.69
CA ASP A 139 -0.31 15.92 -12.71
C ASP A 139 -1.22 14.69 -12.68
N GLU A 140 -0.85 13.61 -13.37
CA GLU A 140 -1.54 12.32 -13.25
C GLU A 140 -1.44 11.75 -11.84
N LEU A 141 -0.24 11.79 -11.22
CA LEU A 141 -0.04 11.39 -9.82
C LEU A 141 -0.97 12.14 -8.85
N LYS A 142 -1.15 13.45 -9.04
CA LYS A 142 -2.05 14.24 -8.17
C LYS A 142 -3.50 13.78 -8.28
N LEU A 143 -3.96 13.35 -9.47
CA LEU A 143 -5.32 12.83 -9.64
C LEU A 143 -5.54 11.61 -8.75
N PHE A 144 -4.63 10.62 -8.81
CA PHE A 144 -4.75 9.40 -8.00
C PHE A 144 -4.54 9.66 -6.50
N ILE A 145 -3.61 10.55 -6.13
CA ILE A 145 -3.42 10.97 -4.74
C ILE A 145 -4.68 11.63 -4.17
N ASN A 146 -5.36 12.49 -4.95
CA ASN A 146 -6.61 13.12 -4.51
C ASN A 146 -7.74 12.09 -4.34
N GLN A 147 -7.79 11.05 -5.19
CA GLN A 147 -8.70 9.93 -5.00
C GLN A 147 -8.40 9.17 -3.70
N LEU A 148 -7.12 8.92 -3.39
CA LEU A 148 -6.70 8.30 -2.12
C LEU A 148 -7.16 9.10 -0.90
N ILE A 149 -7.01 10.43 -0.93
CA ILE A 149 -7.48 11.33 0.13
C ILE A 149 -8.99 11.19 0.32
N ASN A 150 -9.76 11.30 -0.77
CA ASN A 150 -11.22 11.22 -0.74
C ASN A 150 -11.70 9.88 -0.17
N ILE A 151 -11.08 8.76 -0.58
CA ILE A 151 -11.40 7.45 -0.02
C ILE A 151 -11.04 7.41 1.47
N ALA A 152 -9.84 7.84 1.85
CA ALA A 152 -9.40 7.82 3.24
C ALA A 152 -10.30 8.64 4.16
N GLU A 153 -10.77 9.80 3.71
CA GLU A 153 -11.73 10.64 4.44
C GLU A 153 -13.08 9.94 4.57
N LYS A 154 -13.64 9.42 3.47
CA LYS A 154 -14.92 8.70 3.49
C LYS A 154 -14.91 7.44 4.35
N THR A 155 -13.80 6.70 4.35
CA THR A 155 -13.64 5.49 5.17
C THR A 155 -13.13 5.79 6.58
N ASN A 156 -12.93 7.07 6.95
CA ASN A 156 -12.31 7.49 8.22
C ASN A 156 -10.95 6.80 8.51
N SER A 157 -10.18 6.52 7.45
CA SER A 157 -8.86 5.88 7.56
C SER A 157 -7.79 6.92 7.81
N SER A 158 -7.61 7.32 9.07
CA SER A 158 -6.61 8.32 9.47
C SER A 158 -5.17 7.91 9.13
N TRP A 159 -4.89 6.61 9.09
CA TRP A 159 -3.58 6.09 8.69
C TRP A 159 -3.31 6.35 7.20
N ILE A 160 -4.22 5.96 6.29
CA ILE A 160 -4.06 6.20 4.85
C ILE A 160 -4.01 7.70 4.58
N LEU A 161 -4.86 8.48 5.24
CA LEU A 161 -4.90 9.92 5.06
C LEU A 161 -3.54 10.55 5.42
N THR A 162 -2.98 10.17 6.58
CA THR A 162 -1.66 10.65 7.03
C THR A 162 -0.54 10.27 6.06
N GLU A 163 -0.49 9.00 5.64
CA GLU A 163 0.50 8.49 4.69
C GLU A 163 0.39 9.19 3.32
N THR A 164 -0.83 9.48 2.88
CA THR A 164 -1.08 10.18 1.61
C THR A 164 -0.60 11.62 1.66
N TYR A 165 -0.78 12.32 2.78
CA TYR A 165 -0.20 13.66 2.98
C TYR A 165 1.34 13.63 3.02
N LEU A 166 1.95 12.58 3.59
CA LEU A 166 3.41 12.40 3.51
C LEU A 166 3.89 12.18 2.07
N LEU A 167 3.15 11.41 1.29
CA LEU A 167 3.42 11.24 -0.13
C LEU A 167 3.33 12.57 -0.89
N GLN A 168 2.31 13.40 -0.62
CA GLN A 168 2.19 14.75 -1.18
C GLN A 168 3.34 15.67 -0.77
N ALA A 169 3.82 15.56 0.48
CA ALA A 169 4.96 16.31 0.94
C ALA A 169 6.22 15.96 0.15
N LYS A 170 6.54 14.66 0.01
CA LYS A 170 7.72 14.20 -0.73
C LYS A 170 7.62 14.51 -2.22
N LEU A 171 6.44 14.35 -2.84
CA LEU A 171 6.18 14.78 -4.22
C LEU A 171 6.41 16.30 -4.41
N SER A 172 6.05 17.10 -3.41
CA SER A 172 6.32 18.54 -3.42
C SER A 172 7.81 18.86 -3.27
N LEU A 173 8.58 18.04 -2.53
CA LEU A 173 10.03 18.22 -2.41
C LEU A 173 10.76 17.96 -3.73
N ILE A 174 10.47 16.84 -4.40
CA ILE A 174 11.14 16.50 -5.68
C ILE A 174 10.79 17.46 -6.83
N THR A 175 9.70 18.23 -6.67
CA THR A 175 9.31 19.32 -7.57
C THR A 175 9.75 20.70 -7.06
N PHE A 176 10.64 20.75 -6.07
CA PHE A 176 11.23 21.94 -5.44
C PHE A 176 10.21 22.93 -4.84
N LYS A 177 9.00 22.46 -4.51
CA LYS A 177 7.95 23.23 -3.83
C LYS A 177 8.09 23.08 -2.31
N ILE A 178 9.24 23.48 -1.75
CA ILE A 178 9.62 23.25 -0.35
C ILE A 178 8.56 23.76 0.65
N LYS A 179 8.06 25.00 0.46
CA LYS A 179 7.00 25.55 1.32
C LYS A 179 5.72 24.71 1.29
N LYS A 180 5.39 24.12 0.13
CA LYS A 180 4.22 23.23 -0.01
C LYS A 180 4.46 21.91 0.70
N ALA A 181 5.67 21.35 0.58
CA ALA A 181 6.05 20.14 1.30
C ALA A 181 5.94 20.30 2.82
N GLN A 182 6.45 21.42 3.37
CA GLN A 182 6.34 21.72 4.80
C GLN A 182 4.88 21.80 5.27
N ARG A 183 3.99 22.43 4.49
CA ARG A 183 2.55 22.47 4.80
C ARG A 183 1.94 21.08 4.87
N PHE A 184 2.25 20.21 3.90
CA PHE A 184 1.77 18.83 3.91
C PHE A 184 2.32 18.00 5.08
N LEU A 185 3.60 18.19 5.46
CA LEU A 185 4.16 17.55 6.66
C LEU A 185 3.43 17.99 7.93
N ILE A 186 3.10 19.29 8.05
CA ILE A 186 2.33 19.81 9.19
C ILE A 186 0.93 19.19 9.21
N GLN A 187 0.24 19.12 8.07
CA GLN A 187 -1.09 18.49 7.97
C GLN A 187 -1.03 17.01 8.38
N ALA A 188 -0.06 16.24 7.84
CA ALA A 188 0.15 14.85 8.23
C ALA A 188 0.38 14.71 9.74
N GLN A 189 1.21 15.57 10.34
CA GLN A 189 1.51 15.53 11.77
C GLN A 189 0.27 15.85 12.63
N GLN A 190 -0.55 16.82 12.22
CA GLN A 190 -1.78 17.17 12.93
C GLN A 190 -2.78 16.01 12.94
N ILE A 191 -2.95 15.33 11.81
CA ILE A 191 -3.82 14.15 11.70
C ILE A 191 -3.26 13.01 12.57
N ALA A 192 -1.96 12.73 12.46
CA ALA A 192 -1.31 11.68 13.23
C ALA A 192 -1.46 11.89 14.75
N LYS A 193 -1.25 13.13 15.22
CA LYS A 193 -1.44 13.50 16.64
C LYS A 193 -2.90 13.38 17.08
N ARG A 194 -3.83 13.90 16.28
CA ARG A 194 -5.27 13.85 16.58
C ARG A 194 -5.78 12.41 16.78
N PHE A 195 -5.26 11.45 16.02
CA PHE A 195 -5.65 10.05 16.07
C PHE A 195 -4.66 9.14 16.83
N ASN A 196 -3.75 9.71 17.63
CA ASN A 196 -2.79 8.99 18.46
C ASN A 196 -1.92 7.96 17.68
N LEU A 197 -1.56 8.28 16.43
CA LEU A 197 -0.70 7.46 15.58
C LEU A 197 0.77 7.69 15.95
N ASN A 198 1.17 7.33 17.18
CA ASN A 198 2.45 7.71 17.80
C ASN A 198 3.68 7.39 16.93
N GLN A 199 3.73 6.20 16.33
CA GLN A 199 4.84 5.81 15.44
C GLN A 199 4.92 6.72 14.20
N LEU A 200 3.77 7.08 13.61
CA LEU A 200 3.74 8.00 12.48
C LEU A 200 4.09 9.42 12.89
N THR A 201 3.60 9.90 14.04
CA THR A 201 3.96 11.21 14.57
C THR A 201 5.47 11.34 14.74
N MET A 202 6.12 10.32 15.31
CA MET A 202 7.58 10.28 15.45
C MET A 202 8.28 10.29 14.08
N ARG A 203 7.83 9.44 13.14
CA ARG A 203 8.39 9.38 11.79
C ARG A 203 8.27 10.74 11.08
N ILE A 204 7.11 11.40 11.14
CA ILE A 204 6.86 12.70 10.52
C ILE A 204 7.75 13.79 11.14
N THR A 205 7.93 13.75 12.46
CA THR A 205 8.80 14.70 13.17
C THR A 205 10.25 14.55 12.69
N ASN A 206 10.73 13.31 12.57
CA ASN A 206 12.06 13.03 12.01
C ASN A 206 12.19 13.53 10.56
N GLU A 207 11.17 13.34 9.71
CA GLU A 207 11.16 13.87 8.33
C GLU A 207 11.20 15.41 8.31
N GLN A 208 10.50 16.09 9.22
CA GLN A 208 10.53 17.55 9.34
C GLN A 208 11.92 18.05 9.73
N GLU A 209 12.55 17.43 10.73
CA GLU A 209 13.91 17.78 11.16
C GLU A 209 14.95 17.50 10.06
N ASP A 210 14.83 16.36 9.39
CA ASP A 210 15.70 15.98 8.28
C ASP A 210 15.60 16.98 7.12
N LEU A 211 14.38 17.42 6.78
CA LEU A 211 14.17 18.46 5.77
C LEU A 211 14.87 19.77 6.13
N LEU A 212 14.75 20.23 7.39
CA LEU A 212 15.41 21.46 7.85
C LEU A 212 16.94 21.37 7.73
N LYS A 213 17.52 20.23 8.09
CA LYS A 213 18.97 19.98 7.98
C LYS A 213 19.46 19.92 6.53
N LYS A 214 18.57 19.62 5.57
CA LYS A 214 18.89 19.40 4.16
C LYS A 214 18.45 20.54 3.24
N LEU A 215 17.99 21.69 3.76
CA LEU A 215 17.53 22.81 2.93
C LEU A 215 18.59 23.27 1.92
N ASP A 216 19.83 23.46 2.36
CA ASP A 216 20.94 23.86 1.47
C ASP A 216 21.26 22.80 0.41
N ILE A 217 21.00 21.51 0.70
CA ILE A 217 21.16 20.44 -0.30
C ILE A 217 20.06 20.55 -1.35
N TRP A 218 18.80 20.77 -0.93
CA TRP A 218 17.67 20.96 -1.85
C TRP A 218 17.84 22.19 -2.74
N GLU A 219 18.40 23.29 -2.23
CA GLU A 219 18.71 24.49 -3.00
C GLU A 219 19.78 24.21 -4.05
N ARG A 220 20.88 23.54 -3.67
CA ARG A 220 21.93 23.14 -4.62
C ARG A 220 21.41 22.19 -5.71
N LEU A 221 20.57 21.21 -5.38
CA LEU A 221 19.96 20.33 -6.38
C LEU A 221 19.06 21.09 -7.35
N LYS A 222 18.36 22.13 -6.87
CA LYS A 222 17.53 22.99 -7.70
C LYS A 222 18.37 23.82 -8.66
N GLU A 223 19.42 24.45 -8.16
CA GLU A 223 20.35 25.26 -8.96
C GLU A 223 21.08 24.42 -10.02
N ALA A 224 21.49 23.21 -9.65
CA ALA A 224 22.15 22.26 -10.54
C ALA A 224 21.19 21.61 -11.56
N GLY A 225 19.87 21.81 -11.44
CA GLY A 225 18.89 21.12 -12.27
C GLY A 225 18.94 19.60 -12.13
N ALA A 226 19.26 19.10 -10.93
CA ALA A 226 19.56 17.69 -10.68
C ALA A 226 18.45 16.75 -11.21
N PRO A 227 18.78 15.56 -11.76
CA PRO A 227 17.78 14.63 -12.25
C PRO A 227 16.85 14.11 -11.14
N MET A 228 15.66 13.62 -11.52
CA MET A 228 14.66 13.08 -10.60
C MET A 228 15.22 11.94 -9.75
N ALA A 229 16.10 11.09 -10.28
CA ALA A 229 16.72 10.01 -9.52
C ALA A 229 17.41 10.50 -8.22
N GLU A 230 18.22 11.55 -8.30
CA GLU A 230 18.90 12.13 -7.12
C GLU A 230 17.91 12.77 -6.14
N ARG A 231 16.88 13.44 -6.68
CA ARG A 231 15.82 14.05 -5.85
C ARG A 231 15.03 12.98 -5.09
N PHE A 232 14.74 11.85 -5.73
CA PHE A 232 14.02 10.72 -5.13
C PHE A 232 14.81 10.09 -3.98
N GLU A 233 16.11 9.90 -4.17
CA GLU A 233 17.01 9.38 -3.15
C GLU A 233 17.04 10.30 -1.93
N LEU A 234 17.21 11.62 -2.13
CA LEU A 234 17.21 12.57 -1.03
C LEU A 234 15.87 12.63 -0.29
N ALA A 235 14.76 12.55 -1.03
CA ALA A 235 13.40 12.56 -0.48
C ALA A 235 12.98 11.24 0.16
N ARG A 236 13.74 10.14 -0.01
CA ARG A 236 13.37 8.78 0.44
C ARG A 236 11.94 8.42 0.00
N LEU A 237 11.66 8.60 -1.29
CA LEU A 237 10.32 8.41 -1.85
C LEU A 237 9.96 6.94 -2.07
N ASP A 238 10.94 6.12 -2.44
CA ASP A 238 10.76 4.66 -2.59
C ASP A 238 10.32 4.03 -1.25
N ASP A 239 10.96 4.40 -0.14
CA ASP A 239 10.60 3.93 1.21
C ASP A 239 9.15 4.29 1.57
N GLN A 240 8.70 5.47 1.17
CA GLN A 240 7.34 5.94 1.43
C GLN A 240 6.31 5.08 0.69
N ILE A 241 6.47 4.87 -0.62
CA ILE A 241 5.48 4.14 -1.42
C ILE A 241 5.48 2.63 -1.08
N VAL A 242 6.67 2.03 -0.88
CA VAL A 242 6.79 0.63 -0.44
C VAL A 242 6.13 0.42 0.92
N GLY A 243 6.35 1.34 1.86
CA GLY A 243 5.72 1.29 3.19
C GLY A 243 4.20 1.40 3.13
N MET A 244 3.65 2.17 2.18
CA MET A 244 2.21 2.26 1.95
C MET A 244 1.62 0.95 1.41
N VAL A 245 2.29 0.32 0.43
CA VAL A 245 1.86 -0.97 -0.15
C VAL A 245 1.86 -2.07 0.90
N GLN A 246 2.99 -2.29 1.58
CA GLN A 246 3.16 -3.41 2.53
C GLN A 246 2.18 -3.35 3.71
N ASN A 247 1.82 -2.16 4.17
CA ASN A 247 0.88 -2.03 5.27
C ASN A 247 -0.58 -2.31 4.87
N LEU A 248 -0.94 -2.15 3.59
CA LEU A 248 -2.27 -2.44 3.07
C LEU A 248 -2.46 -3.90 2.63
N THR A 249 -1.39 -4.57 2.18
CA THR A 249 -1.42 -6.00 1.79
C THR A 249 -1.58 -6.90 3.01
N THR A 250 -1.19 -6.43 4.19
CA THR A 250 -1.39 -7.14 5.46
C THR A 250 -2.66 -6.67 6.16
N LEU A 251 -3.69 -7.52 6.24
CA LEU A 251 -4.83 -7.31 7.14
C LEU A 251 -4.29 -7.05 8.55
N LYS A 252 -4.45 -5.83 9.07
CA LYS A 252 -4.35 -5.60 10.51
C LYS A 252 -5.64 -6.14 11.12
N PRO A 253 -5.61 -7.20 11.94
CA PRO A 253 -6.67 -7.32 12.93
C PRO A 253 -6.52 -6.06 13.81
N GLN A 254 -7.53 -5.20 13.82
CA GLN A 254 -7.74 -4.32 14.95
C GLN A 254 -8.08 -5.24 16.13
N VAL A 255 -7.06 -5.77 16.80
CA VAL A 255 -7.25 -6.29 18.14
C VAL A 255 -7.40 -5.05 19.01
N THR A 256 -8.62 -4.53 19.11
CA THR A 256 -9.00 -3.85 20.33
C THR A 256 -8.95 -4.91 21.41
N GLU A 257 -7.91 -4.86 22.25
CA GLU A 257 -8.00 -5.47 23.58
C GLU A 257 -9.16 -4.77 24.30
N GLU A 258 -10.38 -5.24 24.07
CA GLU A 258 -11.44 -5.00 25.03
C GLU A 258 -10.94 -5.64 26.32
N LYS A 259 -10.57 -4.78 27.29
CA LYS A 259 -10.44 -5.20 28.67
C LYS A 259 -11.81 -5.76 29.07
N ILE A 260 -11.98 -7.07 28.94
CA ILE A 260 -13.09 -7.78 29.55
C ILE A 260 -12.85 -7.68 31.06
N SER A 261 -13.42 -6.64 31.67
CA SER A 261 -13.54 -6.57 33.12
C SER A 261 -14.53 -7.65 33.52
N VAL A 262 -14.03 -8.82 33.89
CA VAL A 262 -14.84 -9.84 34.57
C VAL A 262 -15.19 -9.28 35.95
N SER A 263 -16.35 -8.65 36.07
CA SER A 263 -16.92 -8.33 37.38
C SER A 263 -17.31 -9.64 38.05
N LYS A 264 -16.49 -10.08 39.01
CA LYS A 264 -16.91 -11.12 39.96
C LYS A 264 -18.04 -10.54 40.81
N GLU A 265 -19.28 -10.83 40.43
CA GLU A 265 -20.41 -10.67 41.34
C GLU A 265 -20.19 -11.59 42.55
N LYS A 266 -19.83 -10.99 43.68
CA LYS A 266 -19.97 -11.65 44.98
C LYS A 266 -21.47 -11.75 45.25
N ARG A 267 -22.04 -12.95 45.11
CA ARG A 267 -23.32 -13.28 45.73
C ARG A 267 -23.16 -13.10 47.24
N ILE A 268 -23.78 -12.05 47.77
CA ILE A 268 -24.02 -11.90 49.20
C ILE A 268 -25.27 -12.75 49.47
N CYS A 269 -25.10 -13.86 50.17
CA CYS A 269 -26.22 -14.56 50.78
C CYS A 269 -26.73 -13.71 51.95
N ILE A 270 -27.99 -13.28 51.86
CA ILE A 270 -28.79 -12.79 52.99
C ILE A 270 -29.74 -13.92 53.36
#